data_AF-F8QDD4-F1
#
_entry.id   AF-F8QDD4-F1
#
_cell.length_a   1.000
_cell.length_b   1.000
_cell.length_c   1.000
_cell.angle_alpha   90.00
_cell.angle_beta   90.00
_cell.angle_gamma   90.00
#
_symmetry.space_group_name_H-M   'P 1'
#
loop_
_entity.id
_entity.type
_entity.pdbx_description
1 polymer ?
#
loop_
_entity_poly.entity_id
_entity_poly.type
_entity_poly.pdbx_seq_one_letter_code
_entity_poly.pdbx_strand_id
1 'polypeptide(L)'
;WNGNGLARVHVDKGSFLKEIDLFDNVEFGVSSRDARIMAPATRKLLESCFLALLDSGIDYRAQNVGCYTSGISFDLTNVSEPDHYDARGSFAGYPAMVANRISNHLDLLGPSLPTDTACSSTITTLHLAVQALLNGDCGAAVVAGCQLNHRFIDWITYSNGSLLAKDGKCKPFDQSADGFARAEACAAIVIKPLEDALRDQDRIYATILGTAINSTGGGAPPGAPVPEAQRDAMLHAFRRAGRRPQDVDFVELHATGTAKGDPVEANWVGAHFQRQEELLIGSVKGNIGLVNKVPSNIKWLT
;
A
#
# COMPACT_ATOMS: atom_id res chain seq x y z
N TRP A 1 12.20 -7.73 27.74
CA TRP A 1 12.50 -6.44 28.40
C TRP A 1 11.43 -6.22 29.48
N ASN A 2 11.77 -6.35 30.77
CA ASN A 2 10.81 -6.27 31.88
C ASN A 2 10.67 -4.82 32.38
N GLY A 3 10.05 -3.96 31.56
CA GLY A 3 9.68 -2.60 31.95
C GLY A 3 8.30 -2.53 32.59
N ASN A 4 8.12 -1.60 33.53
CA ASN A 4 6.89 -1.36 34.30
C ASN A 4 5.69 -1.04 33.39
N GLY A 5 4.86 -2.05 33.09
CA GLY A 5 3.45 -1.94 32.62
C GLY A 5 3.18 -1.33 31.24
N LEU A 6 3.71 -0.14 30.93
CA LEU A 6 3.31 0.69 29.79
C LEU A 6 3.99 0.35 28.44
N ALA A 7 5.02 -0.50 28.44
CA ALA A 7 5.83 -0.79 27.26
C ALA A 7 6.04 -2.31 27.05
N ARG A 8 4.97 -3.11 27.17
CA ARG A 8 5.04 -4.55 26.88
C ARG A 8 4.60 -4.81 25.45
N VAL A 9 5.48 -5.49 24.71
CA VAL A 9 5.12 -6.15 23.45
C VAL A 9 4.80 -7.60 23.80
N HIS A 10 3.59 -8.06 23.50
CA HIS A 10 3.14 -9.42 23.84
C HIS A 10 3.28 -10.42 22.69
N VAL A 11 3.80 -9.99 21.56
CA VAL A 11 4.02 -10.81 20.35
C VAL A 11 5.49 -10.76 19.96
N ASP A 12 6.04 -11.90 19.53
CA ASP A 12 7.43 -12.08 19.11
C ASP A 12 7.57 -12.55 17.65
N LYS A 13 6.45 -12.51 16.90
CA LYS A 13 6.34 -13.01 15.53
C LYS A 13 5.77 -11.95 14.59
N GLY A 14 6.12 -12.10 13.32
CA GLY A 14 5.63 -11.30 12.20
C GLY A 14 6.27 -11.78 10.90
N SER A 15 5.85 -11.20 9.78
CA SER A 15 6.44 -11.46 8.47
C SER A 15 7.41 -10.34 8.13
N PHE A 16 8.68 -10.67 7.88
CA PHE A 16 9.73 -9.69 7.64
C PHE A 16 10.40 -9.97 6.30
N LEU A 17 10.75 -8.89 5.59
CA LEU A 17 11.56 -8.99 4.40
C LEU A 17 12.98 -9.37 4.82
N LYS A 18 13.62 -10.22 4.02
CA LYS A 18 15.04 -10.54 4.20
C LYS A 18 15.87 -9.41 3.57
N GLU A 19 17.06 -9.17 4.12
CA GLU A 19 18.09 -8.35 3.46
C GLU A 19 17.61 -6.94 3.09
N ILE A 20 16.80 -6.32 3.96
CA ILE A 20 16.21 -4.98 3.75
C ILE A 20 17.25 -3.87 3.60
N ASP A 21 18.47 -4.12 4.07
CA ASP A 21 19.61 -3.22 4.07
C ASP A 21 20.45 -3.28 2.79
N LEU A 22 20.29 -4.33 1.97
CA LEU A 22 20.97 -4.42 0.68
C LEU A 22 20.36 -3.45 -0.34
N PHE A 23 21.22 -2.79 -1.12
CA PHE A 23 20.82 -1.88 -2.19
C PHE A 23 21.98 -1.69 -3.18
N ASP A 24 21.74 -1.88 -4.47
CA ASP A 24 22.74 -1.67 -5.52
C ASP A 24 22.84 -0.18 -5.87
N ASN A 25 23.59 0.57 -5.07
CA ASN A 25 23.73 2.01 -5.30
C ASN A 25 24.46 2.35 -6.61
N VAL A 26 25.24 1.43 -7.18
CA VAL A 26 26.00 1.66 -8.42
C VAL A 26 25.06 1.64 -9.62
N GLU A 27 24.19 0.62 -9.70
CA GLU A 27 23.20 0.49 -10.78
C GLU A 27 22.28 1.72 -10.84
N PHE A 28 21.86 2.22 -9.67
CA PHE A 28 20.99 3.41 -9.59
C PHE A 28 21.76 4.74 -9.65
N GLY A 29 23.08 4.75 -9.84
CA GLY A 29 23.86 5.99 -9.87
C GLY A 29 23.82 6.81 -8.57
N VAL A 30 23.52 6.15 -7.44
CA VAL A 30 23.44 6.75 -6.11
C VAL A 30 24.81 6.69 -5.45
N SER A 31 25.31 7.82 -4.94
CA SER A 31 26.59 7.80 -4.21
C SER A 31 26.49 6.92 -2.96
N SER A 32 27.58 6.25 -2.55
CA SER A 32 27.55 5.43 -1.33
C SER A 32 27.23 6.27 -0.08
N ARG A 33 27.51 7.57 -0.10
CA ARG A 33 27.09 8.51 0.95
C ARG A 33 25.57 8.65 0.99
N ASP A 34 24.95 8.91 -0.15
CA ASP A 34 23.50 9.09 -0.24
C ASP A 34 22.75 7.80 0.07
N ALA A 35 23.25 6.66 -0.42
CA ALA A 35 22.66 5.35 -0.15
C ALA A 35 22.62 5.02 1.35
N ARG A 36 23.63 5.44 2.13
CA ARG A 36 23.67 5.23 3.59
C ARG A 36 22.61 6.03 4.33
N ILE A 37 22.31 7.25 3.88
CA ILE A 37 21.32 8.12 4.52
C ILE A 37 19.90 7.92 3.96
N MET A 38 19.74 7.18 2.86
CA MET A 38 18.43 6.80 2.34
C MET A 38 17.78 5.75 3.24
N ALA A 39 16.55 6.05 3.68
CA ALA A 39 15.73 5.09 4.40
C ALA A 39 15.61 3.77 3.60
N PRO A 40 15.70 2.60 4.25
CA PRO A 40 15.58 1.31 3.57
C PRO A 40 14.31 1.20 2.71
N ALA A 41 13.18 1.77 3.17
CA ALA A 41 11.93 1.77 2.41
C ALA A 41 12.06 2.51 1.07
N THR A 42 12.77 3.64 1.03
CA THR A 42 13.03 4.40 -0.20
C THR A 42 13.89 3.61 -1.18
N ARG A 43 14.91 2.90 -0.66
CA ARG A 43 15.79 2.04 -1.48
C ARG A 43 15.00 0.89 -2.12
N LYS A 44 14.17 0.20 -1.33
CA LYS A 44 13.30 -0.88 -1.84
C LYS A 44 12.23 -0.39 -2.80
N LEU A 45 11.66 0.79 -2.58
CA LEU A 45 10.74 1.41 -3.53
C LEU A 45 11.41 1.71 -4.86
N LEU A 46 12.61 2.29 -4.85
CA LEU A 46 13.35 2.57 -6.08
C LEU A 46 13.61 1.28 -6.89
N GLU A 47 14.09 0.22 -6.23
CA GLU A 47 14.26 -1.11 -6.84
C GLU A 47 12.94 -1.65 -7.41
N SER A 48 11.85 -1.56 -6.65
CA SER A 48 10.56 -2.12 -7.06
C SER A 48 9.94 -1.36 -8.23
N CYS A 49 10.02 -0.02 -8.23
CA CYS A 49 9.57 0.81 -9.34
C CYS A 49 10.36 0.54 -10.61
N PHE A 50 11.69 0.42 -10.49
CA PHE A 50 12.55 0.08 -11.62
C PHE A 50 12.17 -1.28 -12.23
N LEU A 51 12.05 -2.32 -11.39
CA LEU A 51 11.66 -3.65 -11.85
C LEU A 51 10.26 -3.68 -12.48
N ALA A 52 9.30 -2.92 -11.93
CA ALA A 52 7.96 -2.83 -12.50
C ALA A 52 7.95 -2.12 -13.86
N LEU A 53 8.75 -1.07 -14.04
CA LEU A 53 8.92 -0.40 -15.33
C LEU A 53 9.58 -1.33 -16.36
N LEU A 54 10.61 -2.09 -15.94
CA LEU A 54 11.21 -3.12 -16.80
C LEU A 54 10.22 -4.22 -17.20
N ASP A 55 9.43 -4.75 -16.27
CA ASP A 55 8.40 -5.78 -16.54
C ASP A 55 7.31 -5.26 -17.47
N SER A 56 6.93 -3.98 -17.34
CA SER A 56 5.90 -3.36 -18.18
C SER A 56 6.33 -3.20 -19.64
N GLY A 57 7.64 -3.09 -19.91
CA GLY A 57 8.19 -2.91 -21.25
C GLY A 57 7.95 -1.52 -21.89
N ILE A 58 7.33 -0.58 -21.17
CA ILE A 58 7.08 0.77 -21.71
C ILE A 58 8.38 1.57 -21.78
N ASP A 59 8.49 2.48 -22.74
CA ASP A 59 9.49 3.55 -22.66
C ASP A 59 9.06 4.56 -21.59
N TYR A 60 9.93 4.79 -20.60
CA TYR A 60 9.61 5.59 -19.42
C TYR A 60 10.59 6.73 -19.15
N ARG A 61 11.82 6.66 -19.68
CA ARG A 61 12.87 7.65 -19.36
C ARG A 61 12.60 8.94 -20.13
N ALA A 62 12.67 10.07 -19.43
CA ALA A 62 12.29 11.38 -19.94
C ALA A 62 10.86 11.43 -20.50
N GLN A 63 9.97 10.55 -20.04
CA GLN A 63 8.57 10.49 -20.47
C GLN A 63 7.63 11.04 -19.40
N ASN A 64 6.41 11.44 -19.81
CA ASN A 64 5.36 11.90 -18.90
C ASN A 64 4.73 10.72 -18.13
N VAL A 65 5.53 10.08 -17.28
CA VAL A 65 5.14 8.99 -16.38
C VAL A 65 5.01 9.53 -14.97
N GLY A 66 3.86 9.35 -14.34
CA GLY A 66 3.64 9.73 -12.94
C GLY A 66 4.24 8.73 -11.96
N CYS A 67 4.69 9.21 -10.80
CA CYS A 67 5.20 8.42 -9.68
C CYS A 67 4.31 8.62 -8.45
N TYR A 68 3.52 7.62 -8.11
CA TYR A 68 2.61 7.65 -6.97
C TYR A 68 3.05 6.62 -5.95
N THR A 69 3.41 7.06 -4.74
CA THR A 69 3.92 6.17 -3.70
C THR A 69 3.08 6.20 -2.43
N SER A 70 2.94 5.07 -1.75
CA SER A 70 2.43 4.97 -0.38
C SER A 70 3.51 4.57 0.62
N GLY A 71 3.35 5.00 1.87
CA GLY A 71 3.81 4.18 3.00
C GLY A 71 5.04 4.60 3.78
N ILE A 72 5.38 5.87 3.82
CA ILE A 72 6.77 6.26 4.05
C ILE A 72 6.94 7.45 4.99
N SER A 73 5.87 8.23 5.24
CA SER A 73 5.99 9.51 5.94
C SER A 73 6.60 9.38 7.33
N PHE A 74 6.29 8.27 8.02
CA PHE A 74 6.78 7.99 9.37
C PHE A 74 8.04 7.11 9.41
N ASP A 75 8.41 6.48 8.29
CA ASP A 75 9.59 5.61 8.18
C ASP A 75 10.87 6.41 7.89
N LEU A 76 10.72 7.69 7.50
CA LEU A 76 11.81 8.58 7.13
C LEU A 76 12.38 9.40 8.31
N THR A 77 11.65 9.51 9.41
CA THR A 77 12.04 10.34 10.57
C THR A 77 12.98 9.65 11.55
N ASN A 78 13.31 8.37 11.33
CA ASN A 78 14.28 7.63 12.13
C ASN A 78 15.73 7.73 11.60
N VAL A 79 15.99 8.51 10.55
CA VAL A 79 17.35 9.03 10.30
C VAL A 79 17.56 10.21 11.26
N SER A 80 17.53 9.89 12.56
CA SER A 80 17.79 10.81 13.67
C SER A 80 19.28 10.85 14.02
N GLU A 81 20.16 10.46 13.10
CA GLU A 81 21.50 11.01 13.12
C GLU A 81 21.44 12.32 12.35
N PRO A 82 21.70 13.48 12.98
CA PRO A 82 22.00 14.67 12.20
C PRO A 82 23.08 14.27 11.20
N ASP A 83 22.91 14.61 9.93
CA ASP A 83 23.94 14.39 8.93
C ASP A 83 25.19 15.17 9.40
N HIS A 84 26.07 14.49 10.14
CA HIS A 84 27.31 15.07 10.66
C HIS A 84 28.22 15.56 9.50
N TYR A 85 27.86 15.22 8.25
CA TYR A 85 28.56 15.59 7.03
C TYR A 85 27.86 16.66 6.19
N ASP A 86 26.65 17.12 6.53
CA ASP A 86 26.00 18.23 5.82
C ASP A 86 25.56 19.35 6.77
N ALA A 87 26.44 20.35 6.89
CA ALA A 87 26.18 21.59 7.61
C ALA A 87 25.00 22.41 7.04
N ARG A 88 24.44 22.02 5.88
CA ARG A 88 23.31 22.68 5.20
C ARG A 88 21.95 22.00 5.45
N GLY A 89 21.92 20.87 6.16
CA GLY A 89 20.71 20.12 6.45
C GLY A 89 20.29 19.16 5.33
N SER A 90 19.73 18.00 5.70
CA SER A 90 19.37 16.94 4.74
C SER A 90 17.86 16.86 4.52
N PHE A 91 17.44 16.88 3.25
CA PHE A 91 16.06 16.59 2.87
C PHE A 91 15.76 15.08 2.80
N ALA A 92 16.75 14.20 3.04
CA ALA A 92 16.60 12.75 2.87
C ALA A 92 15.45 12.14 3.68
N GLY A 93 15.13 12.71 4.84
CA GLY A 93 14.05 12.27 5.71
C GLY A 93 12.66 12.88 5.42
N TYR A 94 12.49 13.71 4.38
CA TYR A 94 11.19 14.33 4.11
C TYR A 94 10.27 13.38 3.34
N PRO A 95 8.97 13.23 3.75
CA PRO A 95 8.00 12.38 3.04
C PRO A 95 7.91 12.63 1.54
N ALA A 96 7.96 13.91 1.14
CA ALA A 96 7.97 14.34 -0.26
C ALA A 96 9.09 13.69 -1.08
N MET A 97 10.23 13.39 -0.46
CA MET A 97 11.43 12.95 -1.18
C MET A 97 11.37 11.52 -1.68
N VAL A 98 10.43 10.69 -1.25
CA VAL A 98 10.42 9.30 -1.71
C VAL A 98 9.95 9.20 -3.15
N ALA A 99 8.79 9.78 -3.49
CA ALA A 99 8.34 9.82 -4.87
C ALA A 99 9.34 10.61 -5.73
N ASN A 100 9.80 11.76 -5.23
CA ASN A 100 10.70 12.65 -5.98
C ASN A 100 12.06 12.01 -6.29
N ARG A 101 12.62 11.22 -5.36
CA ARG A 101 13.87 10.49 -5.63
C ARG A 101 13.65 9.44 -6.71
N ILE A 102 12.53 8.72 -6.68
CA ILE A 102 12.22 7.72 -7.72
C ILE A 102 12.08 8.40 -9.07
N SER A 103 11.27 9.47 -9.16
CA SER A 103 11.13 10.25 -10.40
C SER A 103 12.46 10.78 -10.89
N ASN A 104 13.32 11.29 -10.01
CA ASN A 104 14.62 11.80 -10.39
C ASN A 104 15.59 10.72 -10.88
N HIS A 105 15.66 9.57 -10.21
CA HIS A 105 16.59 8.49 -10.59
C HIS A 105 16.12 7.71 -11.83
N LEU A 106 14.80 7.59 -12.02
CA LEU A 106 14.21 6.88 -13.16
C LEU A 106 13.82 7.82 -14.30
N ASP A 107 14.10 9.12 -14.18
CA ASP A 107 13.83 10.17 -15.16
C ASP A 107 12.35 10.26 -15.58
N LEU A 108 11.45 10.27 -14.59
CA LEU A 108 10.00 10.35 -14.79
C LEU A 108 9.53 11.80 -14.69
N LEU A 109 8.89 12.32 -15.75
CA LEU A 109 8.53 13.75 -15.86
C LEU A 109 7.09 14.06 -15.44
N GLY A 110 6.29 13.05 -15.08
CA GLY A 110 4.91 13.23 -14.64
C GLY A 110 4.77 13.62 -13.17
N PRO A 111 3.54 13.63 -12.63
CA PRO A 111 3.28 13.97 -11.22
C PRO A 111 4.05 13.04 -10.27
N SER A 112 4.69 13.62 -9.25
CA SER A 112 5.44 12.86 -8.24
C SER A 112 4.80 13.08 -6.87
N LEU A 113 4.07 12.07 -6.37
CA LEU A 113 3.18 12.22 -5.22
C LEU A 113 3.33 11.08 -4.22
N PRO A 114 3.90 11.33 -3.04
CA PRO A 114 3.77 10.43 -1.89
C PRO A 114 2.44 10.65 -1.18
N THR A 115 1.88 9.57 -0.65
CA THR A 115 0.57 9.56 0.01
C THR A 115 0.61 8.75 1.31
N ASP A 116 -0.15 9.19 2.31
CA ASP A 116 -0.33 8.49 3.57
C ASP A 116 -1.77 8.65 4.06
N THR A 117 -2.53 7.57 3.94
CA THR A 117 -3.89 7.43 4.49
C THR A 117 -3.96 6.23 5.42
N ALA A 118 -2.85 5.93 6.13
CA ALA A 118 -2.70 4.75 6.97
C ALA A 118 -2.97 3.43 6.20
N CYS A 119 -3.91 2.59 6.67
CA CYS A 119 -4.16 1.25 6.11
C CYS A 119 -4.72 1.25 4.67
N SER A 120 -5.26 2.37 4.21
CA SER A 120 -5.78 2.52 2.85
C SER A 120 -4.80 3.16 1.89
N SER A 121 -3.57 3.47 2.33
CA SER A 121 -2.63 4.31 1.59
C SER A 121 -2.50 3.86 0.14
N THR A 122 -2.26 2.58 -0.10
CA THR A 122 -2.01 2.10 -1.46
C THR A 122 -3.23 2.13 -2.37
N ILE A 123 -4.44 1.89 -1.84
CA ILE A 123 -5.67 2.05 -2.64
C ILE A 123 -5.88 3.53 -2.95
N THR A 124 -5.59 4.43 -2.00
CA THR A 124 -5.64 5.87 -2.25
C THR A 124 -4.63 6.29 -3.31
N THR A 125 -3.39 5.81 -3.24
CA THR A 125 -2.33 6.05 -4.24
C THR A 125 -2.78 5.60 -5.62
N LEU A 126 -3.33 4.39 -5.72
CA LEU A 126 -3.85 3.85 -6.98
C LEU A 126 -4.99 4.70 -7.53
N HIS A 127 -5.93 5.09 -6.67
CA HIS A 127 -7.04 5.95 -7.05
C HIS A 127 -6.56 7.27 -7.65
N LEU A 128 -5.60 7.94 -6.99
CA LEU A 128 -5.05 9.21 -7.47
C LEU A 128 -4.31 9.06 -8.80
N ALA A 129 -3.54 7.99 -8.98
CA ALA A 129 -2.89 7.70 -10.25
C ALA A 129 -3.91 7.45 -11.38
N VAL A 130 -4.99 6.71 -11.10
CA VAL A 130 -6.11 6.53 -12.05
C VAL A 130 -6.77 7.87 -12.39
N GLN A 131 -7.01 8.75 -11.42
CA GLN A 131 -7.58 10.07 -11.71
C GLN A 131 -6.65 10.93 -12.57
N ALA A 132 -5.34 10.89 -12.32
CA ALA A 132 -4.37 11.62 -13.10
C ALA A 132 -4.29 11.15 -14.57
N LEU A 133 -4.34 9.84 -14.80
CA LEU A 133 -4.41 9.28 -16.16
C LEU A 133 -5.69 9.71 -16.88
N LEU A 134 -6.84 9.66 -16.19
CA LEU A 134 -8.13 10.07 -16.76
C LEU A 134 -8.19 11.58 -17.07
N ASN A 135 -7.45 12.40 -16.31
CA ASN A 135 -7.36 13.84 -16.52
C ASN A 135 -6.28 14.23 -17.56
N GLY A 136 -5.46 13.28 -18.02
CA GLY A 136 -4.34 13.54 -18.94
C GLY A 136 -3.12 14.18 -18.27
N ASP A 137 -3.00 14.14 -16.94
CA ASP A 137 -1.85 14.67 -16.21
C ASP A 137 -0.58 13.85 -16.50
N CYS A 138 -0.72 12.56 -16.82
CA CYS A 138 0.34 11.66 -17.25
C CYS A 138 -0.17 10.62 -18.27
N GLY A 139 0.74 10.04 -19.06
CA GLY A 139 0.41 8.99 -20.05
C GLY A 139 0.52 7.57 -19.51
N ALA A 140 1.31 7.39 -18.44
CA ALA A 140 1.39 6.18 -17.64
C ALA A 140 1.73 6.56 -16.19
N ALA A 141 1.58 5.65 -15.25
CA ALA A 141 1.96 5.88 -13.87
C ALA A 141 2.53 4.63 -13.21
N VAL A 142 3.61 4.79 -12.44
CA VAL A 142 4.04 3.80 -11.46
C VAL A 142 3.32 4.05 -10.14
N VAL A 143 2.67 3.02 -9.62
CA VAL A 143 1.99 3.01 -8.32
C VAL A 143 2.73 2.04 -7.42
N ALA A 144 3.36 2.55 -6.37
CA ALA A 144 4.22 1.74 -5.52
C ALA A 144 3.94 1.94 -4.04
N GLY A 145 4.31 0.96 -3.24
CA GLY A 145 4.12 0.99 -1.80
C GLY A 145 5.12 0.13 -1.06
N CYS A 146 5.58 0.62 0.09
CA CYS A 146 6.50 -0.11 0.95
C CYS A 146 6.08 0.01 2.42
N GLN A 147 6.16 -1.10 3.13
CA GLN A 147 5.96 -1.19 4.57
C GLN A 147 7.13 -1.94 5.18
N LEU A 148 7.85 -1.27 6.08
CA LEU A 148 8.85 -1.89 6.94
C LEU A 148 8.44 -1.69 8.41
N ASN A 149 8.75 -2.67 9.27
CA ASN A 149 8.31 -2.73 10.67
C ASN A 149 9.45 -2.43 11.65
N HIS A 150 10.35 -1.52 11.28
CA HIS A 150 11.55 -1.19 12.06
C HIS A 150 11.28 -0.30 13.30
N ARG A 151 10.12 0.35 13.38
CA ARG A 151 9.76 1.24 14.49
C ARG A 151 9.20 0.45 15.68
N PHE A 152 10.04 0.18 16.67
CA PHE A 152 9.65 -0.57 17.88
C PHE A 152 8.48 0.06 18.64
N ILE A 153 8.36 1.40 18.62
CA ILE A 153 7.24 2.12 19.26
C ILE A 153 5.87 1.70 18.72
N ASP A 154 5.79 1.33 17.44
CA ASP A 154 4.54 0.91 16.83
C ASP A 154 4.13 -0.48 17.34
N TRP A 155 5.10 -1.36 17.64
CA TRP A 155 4.83 -2.66 18.28
C TRP A 155 4.29 -2.50 19.70
N ILE A 156 4.85 -1.56 20.48
CA ILE A 156 4.34 -1.21 21.81
C ILE A 156 2.91 -0.67 21.70
N THR A 157 2.70 0.28 20.78
CA THR A 157 1.41 0.94 20.59
C THR A 157 0.30 -0.06 20.24
N TYR A 158 0.55 -0.95 19.28
CA TYR A 158 -0.43 -1.95 18.88
C TYR A 158 -0.61 -3.06 19.94
N SER A 159 0.43 -3.38 20.70
CA SER A 159 0.32 -4.32 21.83
C SER A 159 -0.56 -3.77 22.94
N ASN A 160 -0.34 -2.52 23.33
CA ASN A 160 -1.15 -1.82 24.34
C ASN A 160 -2.61 -1.67 23.89
N GLY A 161 -2.83 -1.46 22.58
CA GLY A 161 -4.16 -1.42 21.97
C GLY A 161 -4.85 -2.79 21.83
N SER A 162 -4.18 -3.89 22.23
CA SER A 162 -4.66 -5.27 22.00
C SER A 162 -5.06 -5.55 20.54
N LEU A 163 -4.31 -4.97 19.59
CA LEU A 163 -4.58 -5.10 18.16
C LEU A 163 -3.80 -6.25 17.50
N LEU A 164 -2.70 -6.68 18.14
CA LEU A 164 -1.83 -7.73 17.61
C LEU A 164 -2.31 -9.13 18.06
N ALA A 165 -2.45 -10.03 17.09
CA ALA A 165 -2.70 -11.45 17.32
C ALA A 165 -1.56 -12.07 18.15
N LYS A 166 -1.89 -12.88 19.16
CA LYS A 166 -0.88 -13.42 20.09
C LYS A 166 0.09 -14.39 19.43
N ASP A 167 -0.38 -15.13 18.44
CA ASP A 167 0.43 -16.08 17.66
C ASP A 167 1.15 -15.43 16.47
N GLY A 168 0.98 -14.12 16.27
CA GLY A 168 1.55 -13.38 15.16
C GLY A 168 1.01 -13.79 13.80
N LYS A 169 -0.26 -14.25 13.71
CA LYS A 169 -0.94 -14.57 12.45
C LYS A 169 -2.26 -13.83 12.30
N CYS A 170 -2.50 -13.24 11.13
CA CYS A 170 -3.85 -12.85 10.75
C CYS A 170 -4.64 -14.12 10.44
N LYS A 171 -5.85 -14.22 10.98
CA LYS A 171 -6.72 -15.39 10.82
C LYS A 171 -8.07 -14.94 10.24
N PRO A 172 -8.09 -14.48 8.98
CA PRO A 172 -9.28 -13.88 8.39
C PRO A 172 -10.44 -14.87 8.42
N PHE A 173 -11.60 -14.41 8.93
CA PHE A 173 -12.84 -15.20 9.04
C PHE A 173 -12.78 -16.43 9.96
N ASP A 174 -11.68 -16.63 10.70
CA ASP A 174 -11.54 -17.76 11.62
C ASP A 174 -12.21 -17.47 12.98
N GLN A 175 -12.79 -18.49 13.62
CA GLN A 175 -13.40 -18.35 14.95
C GLN A 175 -12.39 -17.90 16.03
N SER A 176 -11.11 -18.21 15.84
CA SER A 176 -10.00 -17.84 16.73
C SER A 176 -9.35 -16.49 16.41
N ALA A 177 -9.92 -15.70 15.49
CA ALA A 177 -9.47 -14.36 15.14
C ALA A 177 -9.31 -13.43 16.36
N ASP A 178 -8.08 -13.07 16.71
CA ASP A 178 -7.72 -12.32 17.92
C ASP A 178 -6.91 -11.04 17.64
N GLY A 179 -6.78 -10.63 16.38
CA GLY A 179 -6.01 -9.46 15.96
C GLY A 179 -5.26 -9.70 14.65
N PHE A 180 -4.40 -8.75 14.28
CA PHE A 180 -3.58 -8.86 13.08
C PHE A 180 -2.12 -9.17 13.41
N ALA A 181 -1.44 -9.80 12.45
CA ALA A 181 0.01 -9.91 12.41
C ALA A 181 0.61 -8.78 11.60
N ARG A 182 1.73 -8.21 12.05
CA ARG A 182 2.47 -7.25 11.22
C ARG A 182 3.28 -7.97 10.15
N ALA A 183 3.34 -7.35 8.98
CA ALA A 183 4.10 -7.85 7.85
C ALA A 183 4.89 -6.73 7.16
N GLU A 184 5.96 -7.09 6.47
CA GLU A 184 6.74 -6.19 5.62
C GLU A 184 6.57 -6.58 4.16
N ALA A 185 6.49 -5.59 3.28
CA ALA A 185 6.46 -5.81 1.85
C ALA A 185 6.85 -4.53 1.11
N CYS A 186 7.27 -4.69 -0.14
CA CYS A 186 7.48 -3.61 -1.09
C CYS A 186 7.03 -4.11 -2.46
N ALA A 187 6.18 -3.35 -3.15
CA ALA A 187 5.74 -3.70 -4.50
C ALA A 187 5.35 -2.46 -5.29
N ALA A 188 5.43 -2.58 -6.61
CA ALA A 188 5.04 -1.56 -7.56
C ALA A 188 4.29 -2.20 -8.72
N ILE A 189 3.36 -1.44 -9.30
CA ILE A 189 2.68 -1.77 -10.55
C ILE A 189 2.77 -0.57 -11.50
N VAL A 190 2.74 -0.84 -12.80
CA VAL A 190 2.63 0.19 -13.84
C VAL A 190 1.22 0.14 -14.40
N ILE A 191 0.59 1.31 -14.52
CA ILE A 191 -0.75 1.47 -15.08
C ILE A 191 -0.75 2.48 -16.22
N LYS A 192 -1.62 2.26 -17.20
CA LYS A 192 -1.73 3.02 -18.44
C LYS A 192 -3.18 2.97 -18.94
N PRO A 193 -3.70 3.98 -19.67
CA PRO A 193 -5.00 3.87 -20.32
C PRO A 193 -5.05 2.63 -21.23
N LEU A 194 -6.15 1.88 -21.17
CA LEU A 194 -6.29 0.62 -21.90
C LEU A 194 -6.13 0.80 -23.41
N GLU A 195 -6.69 1.88 -23.97
CA GLU A 195 -6.58 2.19 -25.40
C GLU A 195 -5.13 2.39 -25.83
N ASP A 196 -4.33 3.08 -25.02
CA ASP A 196 -2.90 3.29 -25.28
C ASP A 196 -2.09 2.00 -25.09
N ALA A 197 -2.46 1.17 -24.10
CA ALA A 197 -1.82 -0.13 -23.90
C ALA A 197 -2.06 -1.07 -25.09
N LEU A 198 -3.29 -1.08 -25.63
CA LEU A 198 -3.64 -1.85 -26.82
C LEU A 198 -2.95 -1.32 -28.08
N ARG A 199 -2.91 0.01 -28.26
CA ARG A 199 -2.20 0.66 -29.38
C ARG A 199 -0.72 0.29 -29.39
N ASP A 200 -0.08 0.33 -28.23
CA ASP A 200 1.36 0.13 -28.09
C ASP A 200 1.73 -1.35 -27.92
N GLN A 201 0.73 -2.25 -27.91
CA GLN A 201 0.87 -3.69 -27.76
C GLN A 201 1.56 -4.10 -26.45
N ASP A 202 1.28 -3.34 -25.39
CA ASP A 202 1.80 -3.62 -24.05
C ASP A 202 1.22 -4.93 -23.51
N ARG A 203 2.00 -5.60 -22.64
CA ARG A 203 1.50 -6.76 -21.90
C ARG A 203 0.50 -6.28 -20.84
N ILE A 204 -0.76 -6.71 -20.96
CA ILE A 204 -1.82 -6.35 -20.02
C ILE A 204 -2.08 -7.51 -19.05
N TYR A 205 -1.78 -7.32 -17.77
CA TYR A 205 -2.11 -8.30 -16.72
C TYR A 205 -3.59 -8.27 -16.34
N ALA A 206 -4.18 -7.08 -16.26
CA ALA A 206 -5.57 -6.87 -15.89
C ALA A 206 -6.02 -5.43 -16.20
N THR A 207 -7.32 -5.15 -16.05
CA THR A 207 -7.90 -3.82 -16.24
C THR A 207 -8.53 -3.30 -14.96
N ILE A 208 -8.25 -2.04 -14.63
CA ILE A 208 -8.89 -1.35 -13.51
C ILE A 208 -10.16 -0.67 -14.04
N LEU A 209 -11.32 -1.25 -13.73
CA LEU A 209 -12.60 -0.73 -14.23
C LEU A 209 -13.10 0.46 -13.41
N GLY A 210 -12.82 0.51 -12.11
CA GLY A 210 -13.25 1.62 -11.26
C GLY A 210 -12.58 1.62 -9.90
N THR A 211 -12.33 2.81 -9.36
CA THR A 211 -11.79 3.04 -8.02
C THR A 211 -12.57 4.14 -7.31
N ALA A 212 -12.65 4.08 -5.98
CA ALA A 212 -13.29 5.11 -5.19
C ALA A 212 -12.66 5.19 -3.79
N ILE A 213 -12.69 6.38 -3.21
CA ILE A 213 -12.27 6.67 -1.84
C ILE A 213 -13.32 7.59 -1.18
N ASN A 214 -13.46 7.52 0.13
CA ASN A 214 -14.27 8.44 0.93
C ASN A 214 -13.73 8.55 2.37
N SER A 215 -14.50 9.19 3.26
CA SER A 215 -14.19 9.31 4.69
C SER A 215 -15.42 8.94 5.51
N THR A 216 -15.19 8.44 6.74
CA THR A 216 -16.24 8.13 7.72
C THR A 216 -16.91 9.40 8.29
N GLY A 217 -16.30 10.57 8.12
CA GLY A 217 -16.80 11.82 8.69
C GLY A 217 -16.93 11.77 10.22
N GLY A 218 -17.90 12.50 10.77
CA GLY A 218 -18.17 12.59 12.22
C GLY A 218 -19.07 11.47 12.78
N GLY A 219 -19.32 10.40 12.04
CA GLY A 219 -20.28 9.34 12.41
C GLY A 219 -19.79 8.40 13.52
N ALA A 220 -18.49 8.41 13.83
CA ALA A 220 -17.87 7.58 14.87
C ALA A 220 -16.56 8.23 15.37
N PRO A 221 -16.00 7.80 16.52
CA PRO A 221 -14.68 8.24 16.97
C PRO A 221 -13.60 8.00 15.90
N PRO A 222 -12.55 8.85 15.83
CA PRO A 222 -11.44 8.65 14.90
C PRO A 222 -10.86 7.23 14.98
N GLY A 223 -10.76 6.58 13.82
CA GLY A 223 -10.25 5.20 13.70
C GLY A 223 -11.30 4.10 13.85
N ALA A 224 -12.54 4.42 14.24
CA ALA A 224 -13.63 3.43 14.24
C ALA A 224 -14.17 3.22 12.81
N PRO A 225 -14.37 1.96 12.37
CA PRO A 225 -14.99 1.69 11.08
C PRO A 225 -16.47 2.09 11.08
N VAL A 226 -16.94 2.63 9.95
CA VAL A 226 -18.36 2.97 9.72
C VAL A 226 -18.87 2.15 8.53
N PRO A 227 -19.74 1.15 8.74
CA PRO A 227 -20.20 0.24 7.69
C PRO A 227 -20.82 0.96 6.49
N GLU A 228 -21.59 2.02 6.71
CA GLU A 228 -22.24 2.80 5.66
C GLU A 228 -21.21 3.53 4.77
N ALA A 229 -20.13 4.04 5.38
CA ALA A 229 -19.05 4.67 4.61
C ALA A 229 -18.32 3.64 3.73
N GLN A 230 -18.05 2.43 4.26
CA GLN A 230 -17.45 1.35 3.47
C GLN A 230 -18.35 0.96 2.29
N ARG A 231 -19.66 0.82 2.55
CA ARG A 231 -20.68 0.56 1.53
C ARG A 231 -20.63 1.59 0.41
N ASP A 232 -20.66 2.86 0.78
CA ASP A 232 -20.81 3.95 -0.17
C ASP A 232 -19.58 4.12 -1.05
N ALA A 233 -18.37 3.96 -0.49
CA ALA A 233 -17.12 3.93 -1.26
C ALA A 233 -17.18 2.83 -2.33
N MET A 234 -17.62 1.66 -1.91
CA MET A 234 -17.63 0.48 -2.75
C MET A 234 -18.68 0.54 -3.86
N LEU A 235 -19.90 0.96 -3.55
CA LEU A 235 -20.94 1.23 -4.55
C LEU A 235 -20.54 2.36 -5.50
N HIS A 236 -19.73 3.32 -5.05
CA HIS A 236 -19.17 4.35 -5.92
C HIS A 236 -18.16 3.77 -6.91
N ALA A 237 -17.28 2.85 -6.48
CA ALA A 237 -16.35 2.17 -7.38
C ALA A 237 -17.10 1.36 -8.46
N PHE A 238 -18.15 0.63 -8.08
CA PHE A 238 -19.01 -0.10 -9.03
C PHE A 238 -19.71 0.81 -10.04
N ARG A 239 -20.26 1.94 -9.57
CA ARG A 239 -20.87 2.93 -10.47
C ARG A 239 -19.87 3.49 -11.48
N ARG A 240 -18.64 3.81 -11.04
CA ARG A 240 -17.56 4.26 -11.94
C ARG A 240 -17.17 3.17 -12.95
N ALA A 241 -17.18 1.91 -12.52
CA ALA A 241 -16.90 0.77 -13.38
C ALA A 241 -18.03 0.44 -14.37
N GLY A 242 -19.23 1.02 -14.21
CA GLY A 242 -20.41 0.59 -14.96
C GLY A 242 -20.80 -0.87 -14.68
N ARG A 243 -20.48 -1.37 -13.48
CA ARG A 243 -20.70 -2.76 -13.06
C ARG A 243 -21.60 -2.83 -11.84
N ARG A 244 -22.16 -3.99 -11.59
CA ARG A 244 -22.96 -4.28 -10.39
C ARG A 244 -22.18 -5.24 -9.48
N PRO A 245 -22.43 -5.23 -8.16
CA PRO A 245 -21.84 -6.20 -7.24
C PRO A 245 -22.03 -7.67 -7.66
N GLN A 246 -23.17 -8.00 -8.29
CA GLN A 246 -23.50 -9.34 -8.77
C GLN A 246 -22.55 -9.85 -9.87
N ASP A 247 -21.86 -8.94 -10.55
CA ASP A 247 -21.00 -9.24 -11.69
C ASP A 247 -19.58 -9.67 -11.24
N VAL A 248 -19.30 -9.74 -9.93
CA VAL A 248 -17.97 -10.08 -9.38
C VAL A 248 -17.89 -11.55 -9.00
N ASP A 249 -16.78 -12.20 -9.39
CA ASP A 249 -16.49 -13.58 -9.02
C ASP A 249 -15.67 -13.75 -7.74
N PHE A 250 -14.86 -12.76 -7.39
CA PHE A 250 -13.99 -12.81 -6.22
C PHE A 250 -13.90 -11.46 -5.51
N VAL A 251 -13.94 -11.47 -4.17
CA VAL A 251 -13.70 -10.29 -3.36
C VAL A 251 -12.51 -10.49 -2.43
N GLU A 252 -11.41 -9.80 -2.74
CA GLU A 252 -10.32 -9.59 -1.80
C GLU A 252 -10.75 -8.58 -0.74
N LEU A 253 -10.86 -9.04 0.51
CA LEU A 253 -11.34 -8.27 1.64
C LEU A 253 -10.19 -7.75 2.51
N HIS A 254 -10.46 -6.67 3.22
CA HIS A 254 -9.53 -6.11 4.19
C HIS A 254 -9.25 -7.09 5.32
N ALA A 255 -10.28 -7.76 5.84
CA ALA A 255 -10.29 -8.91 6.76
C ALA A 255 -8.95 -9.15 7.47
N THR A 256 -8.75 -8.44 8.58
CA THR A 256 -7.46 -8.39 9.27
C THR A 256 -7.28 -9.50 10.30
N GLY A 257 -8.25 -10.40 10.44
CA GLY A 257 -8.24 -11.43 11.47
C GLY A 257 -8.80 -10.93 12.80
N THR A 258 -9.79 -10.03 12.76
CA THR A 258 -10.41 -9.47 13.96
C THR A 258 -11.81 -10.04 14.19
N ALA A 259 -12.10 -10.46 15.43
CA ALA A 259 -13.40 -11.02 15.82
C ALA A 259 -14.61 -10.12 15.50
N LYS A 260 -14.42 -8.80 15.40
CA LYS A 260 -15.48 -7.84 15.08
C LYS A 260 -15.45 -7.36 13.62
N GLY A 261 -14.27 -7.07 13.07
CA GLY A 261 -14.15 -6.47 11.74
C GLY A 261 -14.49 -7.45 10.63
N ASP A 262 -13.98 -8.68 10.72
CA ASP A 262 -14.12 -9.66 9.64
C ASP A 262 -15.59 -10.06 9.41
N PRO A 263 -16.42 -10.34 10.45
CA PRO A 263 -17.84 -10.60 10.23
C PRO A 263 -18.59 -9.40 9.66
N VAL A 264 -18.23 -8.16 10.03
CA VAL A 264 -18.86 -6.96 9.48
C VAL A 264 -18.61 -6.87 7.98
N GLU A 265 -17.37 -7.09 7.54
CA GLU A 265 -17.01 -7.02 6.12
C GLU A 265 -17.66 -8.15 5.31
N ALA A 266 -17.58 -9.40 5.79
CA ALA A 266 -18.13 -10.56 5.10
C ALA A 266 -19.67 -10.53 5.02
N ASN A 267 -20.36 -10.20 6.13
CA ASN A 267 -21.82 -10.08 6.14
C ASN A 267 -22.29 -8.95 5.21
N TRP A 268 -21.54 -7.85 5.16
CA TRP A 268 -21.86 -6.77 4.24
C TRP A 268 -21.77 -7.24 2.78
N VAL A 269 -20.73 -7.99 2.40
CA VAL A 269 -20.60 -8.58 1.07
C VAL A 269 -21.79 -9.49 0.77
N GLY A 270 -22.10 -10.42 1.68
CA GLY A 270 -23.24 -11.34 1.52
C GLY A 270 -24.57 -10.60 1.33
N ALA A 271 -24.80 -9.53 2.09
CA ALA A 271 -26.05 -8.76 2.03
C ALA A 271 -26.21 -7.95 0.73
N HIS A 272 -25.12 -7.52 0.09
CA HIS A 272 -25.18 -6.58 -1.05
C HIS A 272 -24.85 -7.21 -2.41
N PHE A 273 -24.05 -8.28 -2.44
CA PHE A 273 -23.69 -8.95 -3.69
C PHE A 273 -24.84 -9.82 -4.17
N GLN A 274 -25.55 -10.50 -3.25
CA GLN A 274 -26.75 -11.30 -3.54
C GLN A 274 -26.67 -12.07 -4.87
N ARG A 275 -25.57 -12.79 -5.08
CA ARG A 275 -25.37 -13.60 -6.29
C ARG A 275 -26.23 -14.86 -6.21
N GLN A 276 -26.62 -15.36 -7.38
CA GLN A 276 -27.28 -16.66 -7.49
C GLN A 276 -26.28 -17.80 -7.27
N GLU A 277 -25.07 -17.63 -7.79
CA GLU A 277 -23.94 -18.55 -7.62
C GLU A 277 -23.09 -18.17 -6.39
N GLU A 278 -22.24 -19.10 -5.94
CA GLU A 278 -21.31 -18.88 -4.84
C GLU A 278 -20.33 -17.72 -5.16
N LEU A 279 -20.15 -16.83 -4.19
CA LEU A 279 -19.16 -15.75 -4.26
C LEU A 279 -17.95 -16.10 -3.40
N LEU A 280 -16.79 -16.18 -4.03
CA LEU A 280 -15.55 -16.42 -3.32
C LEU A 280 -15.06 -15.13 -2.66
N ILE A 281 -14.69 -15.23 -1.38
CA ILE A 281 -14.06 -14.15 -0.64
C ILE A 281 -12.73 -14.63 -0.06
N GLY A 282 -11.77 -13.73 0.09
CA GLY A 282 -10.46 -14.06 0.62
C GLY A 282 -9.76 -12.88 1.26
N SER A 283 -8.63 -13.17 1.91
CA SER A 283 -7.66 -12.14 2.28
C SER A 283 -6.25 -12.69 2.29
N VAL A 284 -5.37 -12.08 1.50
CA VAL A 284 -3.94 -12.40 1.42
C VAL A 284 -3.23 -12.27 2.77
N LYS A 285 -3.82 -11.52 3.71
CA LYS A 285 -3.26 -11.29 5.04
C LYS A 285 -3.16 -12.57 5.85
N GLY A 286 -4.00 -13.57 5.58
CA GLY A 286 -3.86 -14.91 6.17
C GLY A 286 -2.54 -15.59 5.81
N ASN A 287 -1.97 -15.27 4.64
CA ASN A 287 -0.71 -15.84 4.15
C ASN A 287 0.49 -15.00 4.59
N ILE A 288 0.43 -13.68 4.40
CA ILE A 288 1.61 -12.81 4.53
C ILE A 288 1.55 -11.89 5.76
N GLY A 289 0.41 -11.76 6.43
CA GLY A 289 0.15 -10.77 7.47
C GLY A 289 -0.32 -9.41 6.91
N LEU A 290 -0.52 -8.43 7.79
CA LEU A 290 -1.07 -7.12 7.43
C LEU A 290 0.00 -6.21 6.79
N VAL A 291 -0.14 -5.98 5.48
CA VAL A 291 0.61 -4.98 4.70
C VAL A 291 -0.30 -3.80 4.32
N ASN A 292 -0.26 -2.72 5.08
CA ASN A 292 -1.12 -1.54 4.97
C ASN A 292 -0.74 -0.60 3.83
N LYS A 293 0.52 -0.65 3.41
CA LYS A 293 1.13 0.35 2.54
C LYS A 293 1.67 -0.25 1.25
N VAL A 294 1.18 -1.42 0.84
CA VAL A 294 1.60 -2.14 -0.37
C VAL A 294 0.37 -2.59 -1.16
N PRO A 295 0.39 -2.61 -2.51
CA PRO A 295 -0.76 -3.04 -3.31
C PRO A 295 -1.09 -4.50 -3.03
N SER A 296 -2.08 -4.75 -2.17
CA SER A 296 -2.50 -6.09 -1.74
C SER A 296 -4.02 -6.25 -1.68
N ASN A 297 -4.78 -5.16 -1.76
CA ASN A 297 -6.23 -5.14 -1.62
C ASN A 297 -6.90 -4.75 -2.96
N ILE A 298 -6.59 -5.48 -4.03
CA ILE A 298 -7.19 -5.27 -5.36
C ILE A 298 -8.35 -6.25 -5.53
N LYS A 299 -9.54 -5.73 -5.86
CA LYS A 299 -10.72 -6.56 -6.18
C LYS A 299 -10.70 -6.87 -7.67
N TRP A 300 -10.76 -8.15 -8.01
CA TRP A 300 -10.73 -8.63 -9.39
C TRP A 300 -12.15 -8.91 -9.88
N LEU A 301 -12.47 -8.38 -11.06
CA LEU A 301 -13.55 -8.86 -11.92
C LEU A 301 -12.87 -9.75 -12.96
N THR A 302 -13.13 -11.04 -12.93
CA THR A 302 -12.78 -11.95 -14.03
C THR A 302 -13.92 -12.09 -15.01
#